data_AF-A0A424TU55-F1
#
_entry.id   AF-A0A424TU55-F1
#
_cell.length_a   1.000
_cell.length_b   1.000
_cell.length_c   1.000
_cell.angle_alpha   90.00
_cell.angle_beta   90.00
_cell.angle_gamma   90.00
#
_symmetry.space_group_name_H-M   'P 1'
#
loop_
_entity.id
_entity.type
_entity.pdbx_description
1 polymer ?
#
loop_
_entity_poly.entity_id
_entity_poly.type
_entity_poly.pdbx_seq_one_letter_code
_entity_poly.pdbx_strand_id
1 'polypeptide(L)'
;MLLTVYFIVLIGLVLAELTKGLSANGTPPILQKLPGQMHLARFMWSNIMLIRVVLIIALVAMVVLASGNARWVMIGGAVPLGLAWFGVFWIFEKLWNGRVKFPAITQKVFATATENELDLDLQVIGVDHGGEQKAFPVNMITFHHQIVDQVADLPVWVTYCGLCRSGRVYDSTVDGQALDFKLIGAISFNATFKDNQTGTWWRQETGEAAKGKLAGRVLEDVASEQMTLGNWLEKYPSSLVLQYDPAFTRRYNFINKLHRFEATKPAWHMQETPALVIGVESKGTARGYDWEQLKSRGMVNDDLGGAKIVVTTDPERTSAAAYLRDVDGEALDFKPSEDGMIDEQTGSTWNWFGTCLAGKMKGKQLTQLQSYQQYIRSWITFHPETSFYDF
;
A
#
# COMPACT_ATOMS: atom_id res chain seq x y z
N MET A 1 -26.91 41.84 -11.35
CA MET A 1 -26.72 40.49 -11.92
C MET A 1 -25.24 40.16 -12.14
N LEU A 2 -24.50 40.92 -12.98
CA LEU A 2 -23.08 40.65 -13.27
C LEU A 2 -22.18 40.55 -12.01
N LEU A 3 -22.37 41.46 -11.04
CA LEU A 3 -21.64 41.44 -9.77
C LEU A 3 -21.85 40.15 -8.97
N THR A 4 -23.09 39.67 -8.88
CA THR A 4 -23.43 38.42 -8.18
C THR A 4 -22.80 37.23 -8.88
N VAL A 5 -22.89 37.17 -10.22
CA VAL A 5 -22.31 36.08 -11.02
C VAL A 5 -20.78 36.05 -10.86
N TYR A 6 -20.11 37.21 -10.84
CA TYR A 6 -18.67 37.29 -10.61
C TYR A 6 -18.24 36.61 -9.31
N PHE A 7 -18.93 36.90 -8.19
CA PHE A 7 -18.62 36.27 -6.91
C PHE A 7 -18.92 34.78 -6.88
N ILE A 8 -19.99 34.33 -7.55
CA ILE A 8 -20.28 32.89 -7.69
C ILE A 8 -19.14 32.19 -8.45
N VAL A 9 -18.67 32.76 -9.56
CA VAL A 9 -17.56 32.20 -10.34
C VAL A 9 -16.26 32.18 -9.53
N LEU A 10 -15.98 33.24 -8.77
CA LEU A 10 -14.78 33.34 -7.95
C LEU A 10 -14.80 32.35 -6.77
N ILE A 11 -15.95 32.19 -6.10
CA ILE A 11 -16.16 31.14 -5.10
C ILE A 11 -16.03 29.76 -5.76
N GLY A 12 -16.58 29.58 -6.96
CA GLY A 12 -16.44 28.35 -7.76
C GLY A 12 -14.97 27.99 -8.02
N LEU A 13 -14.10 28.97 -8.26
CA LEU A 13 -12.66 28.75 -8.42
C LEU A 13 -12.01 28.25 -7.10
N VAL A 14 -12.36 28.85 -5.95
CA VAL A 14 -11.92 28.37 -4.63
C VAL A 14 -12.39 26.94 -4.38
N LEU A 15 -13.68 26.67 -4.62
CA LEU A 15 -14.28 25.35 -4.42
C LEU A 15 -13.66 24.30 -5.35
N ALA A 16 -13.39 24.62 -6.61
CA ALA A 16 -12.74 23.69 -7.54
C ALA A 16 -11.36 23.26 -7.03
N GLU A 17 -10.57 24.19 -6.50
CA GLU A 17 -9.25 23.87 -5.93
C GLU A 17 -9.38 23.00 -4.67
N LEU A 18 -10.33 23.34 -3.79
CA LEU A 18 -10.62 22.59 -2.58
C LEU A 18 -11.09 21.15 -2.90
N THR A 19 -12.00 21.00 -3.87
CA THR A 19 -12.50 19.70 -4.32
C THR A 19 -11.38 18.86 -4.92
N LYS A 20 -10.50 19.44 -5.75
CA LYS A 20 -9.32 18.72 -6.26
C LYS A 20 -8.46 18.21 -5.10
N GLY A 21 -8.12 19.09 -4.15
CA GLY A 21 -7.34 18.72 -2.96
C GLY A 21 -7.96 17.57 -2.20
N LEU A 22 -9.18 17.77 -1.69
CA LEU A 22 -9.92 16.81 -0.86
C LEU A 22 -10.35 15.53 -1.60
N SER A 23 -10.28 15.47 -2.93
CA SER A 23 -10.66 14.26 -3.66
C SER A 23 -9.64 13.13 -3.53
N ALA A 24 -8.36 13.46 -3.30
CA ALA A 24 -7.27 12.48 -3.21
C ALA A 24 -6.28 12.74 -2.07
N ASN A 25 -6.17 13.96 -1.57
CA ASN A 25 -5.13 14.39 -0.65
C ASN A 25 -5.78 14.99 0.60
N GLY A 26 -5.56 14.36 1.77
CA GLY A 26 -6.15 14.86 3.02
C GLY A 26 -7.67 14.66 3.10
N THR A 27 -8.18 13.71 2.32
CA THR A 27 -9.59 13.38 2.25
C THR A 27 -10.08 12.88 3.61
N PRO A 28 -11.02 13.59 4.26
CA PRO A 28 -11.61 13.13 5.51
C PRO A 28 -12.28 11.76 5.34
N PRO A 29 -12.34 10.92 6.39
CA PRO A 29 -12.91 9.57 6.30
C PRO A 29 -14.33 9.52 5.71
N ILE A 30 -15.16 10.53 5.97
CA ILE A 30 -16.52 10.60 5.40
C ILE A 30 -16.52 10.73 3.87
N LEU A 31 -15.57 11.49 3.31
CA LEU A 31 -15.44 11.65 1.86
C LEU A 31 -14.82 10.42 1.20
N GLN A 32 -13.99 9.67 1.93
CA GLN A 32 -13.39 8.43 1.42
C GLN A 32 -14.40 7.30 1.21
N LYS A 33 -15.56 7.38 1.87
CA LYS A 33 -16.66 6.42 1.73
C LYS A 33 -17.61 6.74 0.57
N LEU A 34 -17.48 7.91 -0.06
CA LEU A 34 -18.44 8.33 -1.08
C LEU A 34 -18.28 7.49 -2.37
N PRO A 35 -19.38 6.99 -2.94
CA PRO A 35 -19.33 6.32 -4.23
C PRO A 35 -18.85 7.30 -5.30
N GLY A 36 -18.06 6.80 -6.26
CA GLY A 36 -17.54 7.64 -7.35
C GLY A 36 -16.38 8.56 -6.96
N GLN A 37 -15.82 8.48 -5.75
CA GLN A 37 -14.67 9.30 -5.34
C GLN A 37 -13.51 9.22 -6.34
N MET A 38 -13.19 8.03 -6.83
CA MET A 38 -12.17 7.81 -7.87
C MET A 38 -12.47 8.57 -9.17
N HIS A 39 -13.73 8.64 -9.57
CA HIS A 39 -14.15 9.40 -10.76
C HIS A 39 -13.99 10.90 -10.55
N LEU A 40 -14.45 11.41 -9.40
CA LEU A 40 -14.30 12.83 -9.05
C LEU A 40 -12.82 13.22 -8.98
N ALA A 41 -12.01 12.42 -8.29
CA ALA A 41 -10.58 12.67 -8.18
C ALA A 41 -9.90 12.67 -9.55
N ARG A 42 -10.18 11.65 -10.39
CA ARG A 42 -9.62 11.59 -11.74
C ARG A 42 -10.03 12.80 -12.58
N PHE A 43 -11.31 13.19 -12.53
CA PHE A 43 -11.82 14.35 -13.27
C PHE A 43 -11.12 15.63 -12.82
N MET A 44 -11.10 15.92 -11.52
CA MET A 44 -10.51 17.15 -10.99
C MET A 44 -9.01 17.22 -11.27
N TRP A 45 -8.26 16.14 -11.00
CA TRP A 45 -6.81 16.12 -11.21
C TRP A 45 -6.41 16.18 -12.69
N SER A 46 -7.23 15.66 -13.60
CA SER A 46 -6.94 15.72 -15.04
C SER A 46 -7.31 17.07 -15.65
N ASN A 47 -8.30 17.79 -15.09
CA ASN A 47 -8.88 18.99 -15.70
C ASN A 47 -8.62 20.29 -14.92
N ILE A 48 -7.98 20.25 -13.75
CA ILE A 48 -7.86 21.45 -12.89
C ILE A 48 -7.21 22.64 -13.62
N MET A 49 -6.21 22.41 -14.48
CA MET A 49 -5.58 23.49 -15.24
C MET A 49 -6.56 24.16 -16.20
N LEU A 50 -7.36 23.37 -16.92
CA LEU A 50 -8.39 23.90 -17.81
C LEU A 50 -9.46 24.66 -17.02
N ILE A 51 -9.93 24.09 -15.91
CA ILE A 51 -10.93 24.72 -15.02
C ILE A 51 -10.40 26.08 -14.53
N ARG A 52 -9.15 26.15 -14.05
CA ARG A 52 -8.53 27.41 -13.61
C ARG A 52 -8.51 28.44 -14.74
N VAL A 53 -8.02 28.07 -15.92
CA VAL A 53 -7.90 28.98 -17.06
C VAL A 53 -9.28 29.51 -17.48
N VAL A 54 -10.27 28.63 -17.64
CA VAL A 54 -11.63 29.03 -18.04
C VAL A 54 -12.26 29.98 -17.02
N LEU A 55 -12.17 29.65 -15.72
CA LEU A 55 -12.73 30.50 -14.67
C LEU A 55 -12.01 31.83 -14.55
N ILE A 56 -10.67 31.85 -14.65
CA ILE A 56 -9.89 33.10 -14.62
C ILE A 56 -10.21 34.00 -15.81
N ILE A 57 -10.31 33.43 -17.02
CA ILE A 57 -10.70 34.20 -18.22
C ILE A 57 -12.10 34.79 -18.04
N ALA A 58 -13.06 34.01 -17.53
CA ALA A 58 -14.41 34.50 -17.26
C ALA A 58 -14.41 35.65 -16.23
N LEU A 59 -13.64 35.52 -15.15
CA LEU A 59 -13.51 36.57 -14.13
C LEU A 59 -12.93 37.86 -14.72
N VAL A 60 -11.85 37.76 -15.50
CA VAL A 60 -11.24 38.92 -16.16
C VAL A 60 -12.23 39.59 -17.13
N ALA A 61 -12.94 38.80 -17.95
CA ALA A 61 -13.94 39.32 -18.86
C ALA A 61 -15.06 40.07 -18.12
N MET A 62 -15.55 39.53 -17.00
CA MET A 62 -16.58 40.19 -16.18
C MET A 62 -16.10 41.53 -15.61
N VAL A 63 -14.84 41.63 -15.18
CA VAL A 63 -14.26 42.89 -14.67
C VAL A 63 -14.12 43.94 -15.77
N VAL A 64 -13.72 43.52 -16.98
CA VAL A 64 -13.61 44.41 -18.15
C VAL A 64 -14.97 44.97 -18.55
N LEU A 65 -16.01 44.13 -18.58
CA LEU A 65 -17.37 44.50 -18.96
C LEU A 65 -18.16 45.24 -17.87
N ALA A 66 -17.67 45.27 -16.63
CA ALA A 66 -18.34 45.94 -15.52
C ALA A 66 -18.25 47.46 -15.61
N SER A 67 -19.30 48.14 -15.12
CA SER A 67 -19.31 49.59 -14.91
C SER A 67 -18.28 50.00 -13.84
N GLY A 68 -17.82 51.26 -13.87
CA GLY A 68 -16.72 51.74 -13.01
C GLY A 68 -16.91 51.44 -11.51
N ASN A 69 -18.09 51.72 -10.97
CA ASN A 69 -18.38 51.44 -9.55
C ASN A 69 -18.42 49.95 -9.24
N ALA A 70 -19.02 49.13 -10.12
CA ALA A 70 -19.06 47.68 -9.94
C ALA A 70 -17.67 47.04 -10.06
N ARG A 71 -16.82 47.57 -10.93
CA ARG A 71 -15.44 47.12 -11.13
C ARG A 71 -14.62 47.24 -9.85
N TRP A 72 -14.72 48.35 -9.13
CA TRP A 72 -14.02 48.53 -7.86
C TRP A 72 -14.49 47.56 -6.77
N VAL A 73 -15.81 47.29 -6.70
CA VAL A 73 -16.35 46.28 -5.78
C VAL A 73 -15.85 44.88 -6.15
N MET A 74 -15.81 44.54 -7.44
CA MET A 74 -15.27 43.25 -7.92
C MET A 74 -13.81 43.08 -7.58
N ILE A 75 -12.98 44.11 -7.82
CA ILE A 75 -11.54 44.09 -7.50
C ILE A 75 -11.34 43.98 -5.99
N GLY A 76 -12.04 44.80 -5.20
CA GLY A 76 -11.94 44.77 -3.74
C GLY A 76 -12.33 43.41 -3.16
N GLY A 77 -13.39 42.79 -3.67
CA GLY A 77 -13.80 41.44 -3.28
C GLY A 77 -12.92 40.32 -3.87
N ALA A 78 -12.19 40.59 -4.97
CA ALA A 78 -11.25 39.65 -5.56
C ALA A 78 -10.08 39.33 -4.63
N VAL A 79 -9.63 40.33 -3.86
CA VAL A 79 -8.46 40.21 -2.99
C VAL A 79 -8.64 39.11 -1.94
N PRO A 80 -9.65 39.15 -1.03
CA PRO A 80 -9.78 38.12 -0.01
C PRO A 80 -10.06 36.73 -0.59
N LEU A 81 -10.88 36.61 -1.64
CA LEU A 81 -11.18 35.32 -2.26
C LEU A 81 -10.01 34.76 -3.08
N GLY A 82 -9.22 35.63 -3.72
CA GLY A 82 -7.99 35.27 -4.40
C GLY A 82 -6.92 34.77 -3.43
N LEU A 83 -6.79 35.42 -2.26
CA LEU A 83 -5.95 34.95 -1.17
C LEU A 83 -6.43 33.60 -0.62
N ALA A 84 -7.75 33.41 -0.47
CA ALA A 84 -8.32 32.12 -0.06
C ALA A 84 -8.02 31.03 -1.09
N TRP A 85 -8.24 31.29 -2.39
CA TRP A 85 -7.90 30.34 -3.46
C TRP A 85 -6.41 30.00 -3.45
N PHE A 86 -5.53 31.00 -3.34
CA PHE A 86 -4.09 30.79 -3.29
C PHE A 86 -3.69 29.98 -2.05
N GLY A 87 -4.28 30.25 -0.89
CA GLY A 87 -4.04 29.48 0.33
C GLY A 87 -4.43 28.01 0.17
N VAL A 88 -5.62 27.74 -0.39
CA VAL A 88 -6.08 26.36 -0.69
C VAL A 88 -5.14 25.68 -1.69
N PHE A 89 -4.81 26.35 -2.81
CA PHE A 89 -3.86 25.86 -3.79
C PHE A 89 -2.51 25.52 -3.15
N TRP A 90 -1.96 26.44 -2.36
CA TRP A 90 -0.66 26.28 -1.73
C TRP A 90 -0.65 25.10 -0.75
N ILE A 91 -1.68 24.97 0.10
CA ILE A 91 -1.80 23.84 1.03
C ILE A 91 -1.84 22.51 0.25
N PHE A 92 -2.72 22.35 -0.73
CA PHE A 92 -2.90 21.05 -1.39
C PHE A 92 -1.84 20.73 -2.44
N GLU A 93 -1.24 21.74 -3.09
CA GLU A 93 -0.23 21.53 -4.12
C GLU A 93 1.19 21.47 -3.54
N LYS A 94 1.48 22.28 -2.52
CA LYS A 94 2.85 22.43 -1.99
C LYS A 94 3.09 21.74 -0.65
N LEU A 95 2.06 21.47 0.15
CA LEU A 95 2.22 20.78 1.43
C LEU A 95 1.60 19.37 1.42
N TRP A 96 0.37 19.24 0.94
CA TRP A 96 -0.42 18.02 1.08
C TRP A 96 -0.44 17.14 -0.17
N ASN A 97 0.32 17.49 -1.20
CA ASN A 97 0.48 16.65 -2.38
C ASN A 97 1.32 15.42 -2.01
N GLY A 98 0.82 14.21 -2.33
CA GLY A 98 1.52 12.95 -2.04
C GLY A 98 2.98 12.94 -2.49
N ARG A 99 3.30 13.53 -3.65
CA ARG A 99 4.67 13.60 -4.18
C ARG A 99 5.62 14.48 -3.36
N VAL A 100 5.08 15.48 -2.67
CA VAL A 100 5.88 16.39 -1.83
C VAL A 100 6.04 15.82 -0.43
N LYS A 101 4.96 15.27 0.12
CA LYS A 101 4.94 14.69 1.46
C LYS A 101 5.72 13.37 1.54
N PHE A 102 5.70 12.61 0.46
CA PHE A 102 6.31 11.30 0.31
C PHE A 102 7.14 11.31 -0.98
N PRO A 103 8.31 11.98 -0.97
CA PRO A 103 9.19 12.00 -2.14
C PRO A 103 9.63 10.58 -2.49
N ALA A 104 10.03 10.33 -3.74
CA ALA A 104 10.66 9.07 -4.10
C ALA A 104 12.01 8.92 -3.36
N ILE A 105 12.45 7.67 -3.17
CA ILE A 105 13.80 7.39 -2.68
C ILE A 105 14.84 7.98 -3.65
N THR A 106 15.91 8.57 -3.11
CA THR A 106 16.93 9.24 -3.94
C THR A 106 18.15 8.37 -4.20
N GLN A 107 18.46 7.47 -3.25
CA GLN A 107 19.56 6.52 -3.37
C GLN A 107 19.08 5.12 -2.99
N LYS A 108 19.40 4.13 -3.83
CA LYS A 108 19.15 2.72 -3.56
C LYS A 108 20.48 2.01 -3.47
N VAL A 109 20.92 1.75 -2.24
CA VAL A 109 22.14 1.00 -1.95
C VAL A 109 21.73 -0.31 -1.29
N PHE A 110 22.17 -1.42 -1.86
CA PHE A 110 21.95 -2.74 -1.29
C PHE A 110 23.24 -3.22 -0.63
N ALA A 111 23.11 -3.84 0.52
CA ALA A 111 24.21 -4.46 1.25
C ALA A 111 23.92 -5.95 1.49
N THR A 112 24.97 -6.74 1.60
CA THR A 112 24.86 -8.14 2.00
C THR A 112 24.50 -8.27 3.48
N ALA A 113 24.15 -9.47 3.95
CA ALA A 113 23.89 -9.73 5.38
C ALA A 113 25.04 -9.28 6.30
N THR A 114 26.30 -9.44 5.87
CA THR A 114 27.49 -9.08 6.67
C THR A 114 27.76 -7.57 6.71
N GLU A 115 27.29 -6.83 5.71
CA GLU A 115 27.49 -5.39 5.57
C GLU A 115 26.24 -4.60 5.99
N ASN A 116 25.18 -5.28 6.41
CA ASN A 116 23.92 -4.67 6.78
C ASN A 116 24.05 -3.85 8.07
N GLU A 117 23.61 -2.60 8.02
CA GLU A 117 23.61 -1.68 9.17
C GLU A 117 22.24 -1.60 9.87
N LEU A 118 21.22 -2.27 9.33
CA LEU A 118 19.84 -2.23 9.84
C LEU A 118 19.60 -3.25 10.95
N ASP A 119 18.71 -2.88 11.88
CA ASP A 119 18.23 -3.75 12.96
C ASP A 119 17.54 -5.00 12.40
N LEU A 120 17.89 -6.19 12.91
CA LEU A 120 17.32 -7.47 12.48
C LEU A 120 15.83 -7.60 12.85
N ASP A 121 15.36 -6.86 13.85
CA ASP A 121 13.93 -6.82 14.21
C ASP A 121 13.08 -5.98 13.23
N LEU A 122 13.71 -5.34 12.24
CA LEU A 122 13.01 -4.51 11.27
C LEU A 122 12.15 -5.38 10.34
N GLN A 123 10.88 -5.02 10.17
CA GLN A 123 10.02 -5.69 9.20
C GLN A 123 10.48 -5.38 7.77
N VAL A 124 10.59 -6.40 6.94
CA VAL A 124 10.95 -6.34 5.52
C VAL A 124 9.88 -7.01 4.67
N ILE A 125 9.76 -6.55 3.43
CA ILE A 125 9.15 -7.34 2.35
C ILE A 125 10.28 -7.93 1.55
N GLY A 126 10.38 -9.26 1.56
CA GLY A 126 11.36 -10.01 0.81
C GLY A 126 10.80 -10.52 -0.52
N VAL A 127 11.63 -10.52 -1.55
CA VAL A 127 11.32 -11.08 -2.87
C VAL A 127 12.45 -12.04 -3.24
N ASP A 128 12.07 -13.27 -3.61
CA ASP A 128 12.97 -14.32 -4.10
C ASP A 128 12.60 -14.63 -5.55
N HIS A 129 13.49 -14.27 -6.49
CA HIS A 129 13.25 -14.48 -7.91
C HIS A 129 14.55 -14.71 -8.69
N GLY A 130 14.54 -15.66 -9.61
CA GLY A 130 15.68 -15.91 -10.51
C GLY A 130 17.00 -16.26 -9.78
N GLY A 131 16.92 -16.74 -8.53
CA GLY A 131 18.08 -17.01 -7.69
C GLY A 131 18.67 -15.77 -7.00
N GLU A 132 18.06 -14.59 -7.16
CA GLU A 132 18.39 -13.37 -6.43
C GLU A 132 17.32 -13.10 -5.36
N GLN A 133 17.76 -12.81 -4.14
CA GLN A 133 16.88 -12.44 -3.03
C GLN A 133 17.15 -11.01 -2.60
N LYS A 134 16.09 -10.21 -2.52
CA LYS A 134 16.14 -8.82 -2.04
C LYS A 134 15.16 -8.57 -0.91
N ALA A 135 15.62 -7.88 0.12
CA ALA A 135 14.81 -7.41 1.24
C ALA A 135 14.62 -5.89 1.18
N PHE A 136 13.37 -5.47 1.31
CA PHE A 136 12.96 -4.06 1.28
C PHE A 136 12.35 -3.67 2.63
N PRO A 137 12.99 -2.79 3.42
CA PRO A 137 12.46 -2.38 4.72
C PRO A 137 11.08 -1.73 4.66
N VAL A 138 10.12 -2.29 5.41
CA VAL A 138 8.72 -1.84 5.42
C VAL A 138 8.59 -0.37 5.85
N ASN A 139 9.43 0.12 6.75
CA ASN A 139 9.40 1.54 7.15
C ASN A 139 9.84 2.50 6.03
N MET A 140 10.77 2.08 5.16
CA MET A 140 11.15 2.85 3.97
C MET A 140 10.02 2.83 2.95
N ILE A 141 9.46 1.65 2.66
CA ILE A 141 8.34 1.53 1.72
C ILE A 141 7.13 2.31 2.24
N THR A 142 6.81 2.27 3.53
CA THR A 142 5.73 3.09 4.13
C THR A 142 5.98 4.59 3.97
N PHE A 143 7.23 5.05 4.10
CA PHE A 143 7.55 6.47 3.92
C PHE A 143 7.38 6.91 2.47
N HIS A 144 7.91 6.14 1.52
CA HIS A 144 7.87 6.47 0.09
C HIS A 144 6.59 6.02 -0.60
N HIS A 145 5.78 5.20 0.08
CA HIS A 145 4.67 4.39 -0.43
C HIS A 145 5.01 3.35 -1.50
N GLN A 146 6.21 3.44 -2.10
CA GLN A 146 6.68 2.54 -3.14
C GLN A 146 8.21 2.50 -3.18
N ILE A 147 8.74 1.39 -3.66
CA ILE A 147 10.12 1.21 -4.10
C ILE A 147 10.04 0.44 -5.42
N VAL A 148 10.44 1.09 -6.51
CA VAL A 148 10.58 0.43 -7.82
C VAL A 148 12.01 -0.08 -7.91
N ASP A 149 12.18 -1.37 -8.18
CA ASP A 149 13.49 -2.02 -8.31
C ASP A 149 13.42 -3.16 -9.33
N GLN A 150 14.49 -3.95 -9.41
CA GLN A 150 14.56 -5.16 -10.21
C GLN A 150 15.15 -6.28 -9.35
N VAL A 151 14.56 -7.48 -9.38
CA VAL A 151 15.10 -8.67 -8.70
C VAL A 151 15.47 -9.67 -9.78
N ALA A 152 16.76 -9.96 -9.93
CA ALA A 152 17.31 -10.63 -11.11
C ALA A 152 16.86 -9.94 -12.41
N ASP A 153 16.07 -10.59 -13.25
CA ASP A 153 15.52 -10.04 -14.50
C ASP A 153 14.14 -9.39 -14.35
N LEU A 154 13.46 -9.54 -13.21
CA LEU A 154 12.08 -9.12 -12.99
C LEU A 154 11.97 -7.66 -12.47
N PRO A 155 11.32 -6.74 -13.21
CA PRO A 155 11.05 -5.38 -12.74
C PRO A 155 9.92 -5.35 -11.70
N VAL A 156 10.26 -5.09 -10.43
CA VAL A 156 9.31 -5.16 -9.32
C VAL A 156 8.84 -3.78 -8.85
N TRP A 157 7.55 -3.70 -8.55
CA TRP A 157 6.93 -2.57 -7.86
C TRP A 157 6.53 -2.97 -6.44
N VAL A 158 7.43 -2.71 -5.48
CA VAL A 158 7.22 -2.99 -4.06
C VAL A 158 6.48 -1.83 -3.42
N THR A 159 5.35 -2.09 -2.77
CA THR A 159 4.46 -1.04 -2.26
C THR A 159 4.00 -1.31 -0.85
N TYR A 160 3.68 -0.24 -0.12
CA TYR A 160 3.08 -0.35 1.20
C TYR A 160 2.07 0.77 1.45
N CYS A 161 0.83 0.40 1.79
CA CYS A 161 -0.20 1.36 2.17
C CYS A 161 -0.33 1.44 3.68
N GLY A 162 0.18 2.53 4.28
CA GLY A 162 0.06 2.76 5.72
C GLY A 162 -1.36 2.99 6.25
N LEU A 163 -2.40 3.07 5.40
CA LEU A 163 -3.82 3.10 5.80
C LEU A 163 -4.48 1.72 5.77
N CYS A 164 -3.89 0.79 5.02
CA CYS A 164 -4.32 -0.59 4.90
C CYS A 164 -3.46 -1.53 5.76
N ARG A 165 -2.25 -1.06 6.15
CA ARG A 165 -1.18 -1.86 6.76
C ARG A 165 -0.81 -3.08 5.89
N SER A 166 -0.90 -2.92 4.56
CA SER A 166 -0.67 -3.97 3.57
C SER A 166 0.56 -3.68 2.73
N GLY A 167 1.38 -4.71 2.53
CA GLY A 167 2.45 -4.77 1.54
C GLY A 167 2.00 -5.52 0.29
N ARG A 168 2.35 -5.02 -0.90
CA ARG A 168 2.09 -5.70 -2.18
C ARG A 168 3.29 -5.54 -3.11
N VAL A 169 3.59 -6.58 -3.89
CA VAL A 169 4.65 -6.57 -4.89
C VAL A 169 4.06 -7.03 -6.21
N TYR A 170 4.33 -6.30 -7.28
CA TYR A 170 3.85 -6.61 -8.62
C TYR A 170 4.98 -6.61 -9.64
N ASP A 171 4.81 -7.38 -10.70
CA ASP A 171 5.53 -7.13 -11.94
C ASP A 171 5.02 -5.82 -12.52
N SER A 172 5.93 -4.87 -12.70
CA SER A 172 5.61 -3.55 -13.24
C SER A 172 5.47 -3.53 -14.76
N THR A 173 5.71 -4.65 -15.43
CA THR A 173 5.72 -4.79 -16.88
C THR A 173 4.31 -4.89 -17.44
N VAL A 174 3.97 -3.98 -18.36
CA VAL A 174 2.72 -4.02 -19.12
C VAL A 174 3.05 -3.89 -20.60
N ASP A 175 2.56 -4.84 -21.42
CA ASP A 175 2.80 -4.88 -22.86
C ASP A 175 4.30 -4.78 -23.22
N GLY A 176 5.17 -5.41 -22.42
CA GLY A 176 6.63 -5.44 -22.61
C GLY A 176 7.39 -4.21 -22.11
N GLN A 177 6.73 -3.28 -21.42
CA GLN A 177 7.37 -2.10 -20.84
C GLN A 177 7.15 -2.01 -19.33
N ALA A 178 8.23 -1.90 -18.56
CA ALA A 178 8.16 -1.59 -17.12
C ALA A 178 7.59 -0.18 -16.91
N LEU A 179 6.56 -0.09 -16.07
CA LEU A 179 5.88 1.17 -15.73
C LEU A 179 6.54 1.86 -14.53
N ASP A 180 6.52 3.20 -14.55
CA ASP A 180 6.97 4.02 -13.42
C ASP A 180 5.79 4.73 -12.78
N PHE A 181 5.69 4.65 -11.46
CA PHE A 181 4.52 5.14 -10.74
C PHE A 181 4.81 6.40 -9.93
N LYS A 182 3.80 7.25 -9.77
CA LYS A 182 3.81 8.41 -8.88
C LYS A 182 2.58 8.40 -8.00
N LEU A 183 2.79 8.48 -6.69
CA LEU A 183 1.70 8.60 -5.73
C LEU A 183 0.84 9.82 -6.04
N ILE A 184 -0.48 9.61 -6.10
CA ILE A 184 -1.47 10.69 -6.22
C ILE A 184 -1.98 11.08 -4.84
N GLY A 185 -2.31 10.09 -4.02
CA GLY A 185 -2.88 10.25 -2.69
C GLY A 185 -3.61 9.00 -2.23
N ALA A 186 -4.55 9.16 -1.31
CA ALA A 186 -5.40 8.10 -0.80
C ALA A 186 -6.84 8.27 -1.28
N ILE A 187 -7.36 7.28 -1.98
CA ILE A 187 -8.71 7.27 -2.55
C ILE A 187 -9.38 5.98 -2.09
N SER A 188 -10.56 6.08 -1.49
CA SER A 188 -11.27 4.94 -0.90
C SER A 188 -10.39 4.12 0.06
N PHE A 189 -9.67 4.81 0.96
CA PHE A 189 -8.75 4.25 1.95
C PHE A 189 -7.53 3.50 1.41
N ASN A 190 -7.32 3.45 0.09
CA ASN A 190 -6.16 2.81 -0.52
C ASN A 190 -5.24 3.82 -1.21
N ALA A 191 -3.94 3.52 -1.23
CA ALA A 191 -2.96 4.33 -1.95
C ALA A 191 -3.21 4.21 -3.46
N THR A 192 -3.36 5.35 -4.14
CA THR A 192 -3.58 5.39 -5.58
C THR A 192 -2.38 6.03 -6.27
N PHE A 193 -1.90 5.37 -7.31
CA PHE A 193 -0.74 5.79 -8.08
C PHE A 193 -1.13 6.13 -9.50
N LYS A 194 -0.31 6.95 -10.16
CA LYS A 194 -0.41 7.22 -11.60
C LYS A 194 0.87 6.75 -12.28
N ASP A 195 0.77 5.94 -13.32
CA ASP A 195 1.93 5.61 -14.15
C ASP A 195 2.33 6.81 -15.04
N ASN A 196 3.61 6.95 -15.35
CA ASN A 196 4.12 8.08 -16.14
C ASN A 196 3.92 7.88 -17.64
N GLN A 197 3.88 6.64 -18.12
CA GLN A 197 3.85 6.24 -19.52
C GLN A 197 2.50 6.55 -20.16
N THR A 198 1.41 6.18 -19.51
CA THR A 198 0.03 6.26 -20.00
C THR A 198 -0.82 7.24 -19.19
N GLY A 199 -0.41 7.55 -17.96
CA GLY A 199 -1.18 8.39 -17.05
C GLY A 199 -2.40 7.67 -16.45
N THR A 200 -2.43 6.34 -16.48
CA THR A 200 -3.47 5.50 -15.86
C THR A 200 -3.29 5.50 -14.35
N TRP A 201 -4.41 5.39 -13.62
CA TRP A 201 -4.44 5.35 -12.16
C TRP A 201 -4.62 3.92 -11.70
N TRP A 202 -3.76 3.50 -10.78
CA TRP A 202 -3.61 2.14 -10.28
C TRP A 202 -3.88 2.10 -8.79
N ARG A 203 -4.62 1.07 -8.35
CA ARG A 203 -4.83 0.76 -6.94
C ARG A 203 -3.67 -0.06 -6.43
N GLN A 204 -3.11 0.34 -5.29
CA GLN A 204 -1.99 -0.37 -4.70
C GLN A 204 -2.40 -1.74 -4.14
N GLU A 205 -3.59 -1.87 -3.57
CA GLU A 205 -3.97 -3.14 -2.91
C GLU A 205 -4.11 -4.30 -3.90
N THR A 206 -4.64 -4.01 -5.10
CA THR A 206 -5.06 -5.04 -6.06
C THR A 206 -4.27 -5.04 -7.36
N GLY A 207 -3.35 -4.08 -7.57
CA GLY A 207 -2.65 -3.92 -8.85
C GLY A 207 -3.57 -3.52 -10.01
N GLU A 208 -4.83 -3.17 -9.74
CA GLU A 208 -5.83 -2.86 -10.77
C GLU A 208 -5.63 -1.44 -11.34
N ALA A 209 -5.62 -1.34 -12.67
CA ALA A 209 -5.78 -0.09 -13.39
C ALA A 209 -7.23 0.40 -13.28
N ALA A 210 -7.52 1.19 -12.26
CA ALA A 210 -8.86 1.70 -11.98
C ALA A 210 -9.37 2.75 -13.00
N LYS A 211 -8.51 3.64 -13.50
CA LYS A 211 -8.89 4.73 -14.43
C LYS A 211 -7.79 5.16 -15.38
N GLY A 212 -8.02 5.08 -16.69
CA GLY A 212 -7.09 5.59 -17.70
C GLY A 212 -7.11 4.74 -18.96
N LYS A 213 -6.01 4.78 -19.71
CA LYS A 213 -5.88 4.04 -20.97
C LYS A 213 -5.84 2.53 -20.76
N LEU A 214 -5.25 2.10 -19.64
CA LEU A 214 -5.10 0.68 -19.31
C LEU A 214 -6.21 0.18 -18.37
N ALA A 215 -7.35 0.90 -18.27
CA ALA A 215 -8.38 0.56 -17.30
C ALA A 215 -8.88 -0.89 -17.44
N GLY A 216 -9.03 -1.60 -16.31
CA GLY A 216 -9.42 -3.00 -16.25
C GLY A 216 -8.27 -4.01 -16.38
N ARG A 217 -7.05 -3.56 -16.68
CA ARG A 217 -5.85 -4.40 -16.53
C ARG A 217 -5.51 -4.57 -15.04
N VAL A 218 -4.87 -5.67 -14.71
CA VAL A 218 -4.35 -5.98 -13.36
C VAL A 218 -2.90 -6.38 -13.53
N LEU A 219 -2.01 -5.84 -12.69
CA LEU A 219 -0.60 -6.25 -12.66
C LEU A 219 -0.47 -7.66 -12.09
N GLU A 220 0.52 -8.41 -12.54
CA GLU A 220 0.79 -9.74 -12.00
C GLU A 220 1.41 -9.63 -10.60
N ASP A 221 0.86 -10.36 -9.64
CA ASP A 221 1.41 -10.46 -8.28
C ASP A 221 2.77 -11.15 -8.32
N VAL A 222 3.73 -10.60 -7.56
CA VAL A 222 5.02 -11.22 -7.33
C VAL A 222 5.02 -11.81 -5.94
N ALA A 223 5.34 -13.10 -5.86
CA ALA A 223 5.46 -13.81 -4.59
C ALA A 223 6.41 -13.05 -3.66
N SER A 224 5.93 -12.73 -2.47
CA SER A 224 6.68 -11.94 -1.50
C SER A 224 6.29 -12.30 -0.07
N GLU A 225 7.25 -12.12 0.82
CA GLU A 225 7.08 -12.49 2.23
C GLU A 225 7.31 -11.28 3.10
N GLN A 226 6.45 -11.09 4.10
CA GLN A 226 6.64 -10.05 5.10
C GLN A 226 7.03 -10.69 6.44
N MET A 227 8.26 -10.42 6.88
CA MET A 227 8.81 -10.95 8.13
C MET A 227 9.87 -10.00 8.70
N THR A 228 10.47 -10.32 9.85
CA THR A 228 11.64 -9.58 10.35
C THR A 228 12.84 -9.78 9.42
N LEU A 229 13.75 -8.82 9.40
CA LEU A 229 14.98 -8.91 8.63
C LEU A 229 15.84 -10.08 9.08
N GLY A 230 15.89 -10.35 10.40
CA GLY A 230 16.57 -11.51 10.96
C GLY A 230 16.06 -12.82 10.37
N ASN A 231 14.74 -13.01 10.39
CA ASN A 231 14.08 -14.19 9.82
C ASN A 231 14.33 -14.31 8.30
N TRP A 232 14.27 -13.19 7.57
CA TRP A 232 14.57 -13.19 6.14
C TRP A 232 16.01 -13.61 5.85
N LEU A 233 16.98 -13.11 6.62
CA LEU A 233 18.40 -13.47 6.47
C LEU A 233 18.73 -14.88 6.97
N GLU A 234 17.96 -15.41 7.92
CA GLU A 234 18.04 -16.83 8.29
C GLU A 234 17.62 -17.72 7.13
N LYS A 235 16.48 -17.39 6.47
CA LYS A 235 15.97 -18.12 5.30
C LYS A 235 16.88 -17.96 4.09
N TYR A 236 17.36 -16.74 3.85
CA TYR A 236 18.13 -16.35 2.66
C TYR A 236 19.41 -15.57 3.03
N PRO A 237 20.47 -16.25 3.50
CA PRO A 237 21.68 -15.61 4.02
C PRO A 237 22.46 -14.77 3.00
N SER A 238 22.31 -15.07 1.71
CA SER A 238 22.96 -14.34 0.61
C SER A 238 22.15 -13.15 0.09
N SER A 239 21.04 -12.80 0.75
CA SER A 239 20.17 -11.70 0.32
C SER A 239 20.86 -10.35 0.29
N LEU A 240 20.38 -9.52 -0.63
CA LEU A 240 20.67 -8.10 -0.70
C LEU A 240 19.61 -7.30 0.07
N VAL A 241 20.02 -6.49 1.04
CA VAL A 241 19.14 -5.68 1.89
C VAL A 241 19.24 -4.22 1.48
N LEU A 242 18.12 -3.60 1.14
CA LEU A 242 18.08 -2.16 0.84
C LEU A 242 18.40 -1.36 2.11
N GLN A 243 19.49 -0.61 2.08
CA GLN A 243 19.94 0.25 3.17
C GLN A 243 19.21 1.59 3.16
N TYR A 244 19.20 2.26 4.32
CA TYR A 244 18.58 3.58 4.45
C TYR A 244 19.24 4.61 3.54
N ASP A 245 18.42 5.33 2.78
CA ASP A 245 18.81 6.59 2.16
C ASP A 245 19.17 7.61 3.27
N PRO A 246 20.43 8.10 3.33
CA PRO A 246 20.89 9.01 4.37
C PRO A 246 20.06 10.30 4.47
N ALA A 247 19.42 10.72 3.37
CA ALA A 247 18.55 11.91 3.36
C ALA A 247 17.30 11.75 4.24
N PHE A 248 16.89 10.50 4.55
CA PHE A 248 15.61 10.20 5.18
C PHE A 248 15.72 9.34 6.45
N THR A 249 16.92 8.99 6.94
CA THR A 249 17.15 8.17 8.13
C THR A 249 16.27 8.54 9.33
N ARG A 250 16.14 9.85 9.64
CA ARG A 250 15.29 10.31 10.76
C ARG A 250 13.81 9.95 10.56
N ARG A 251 13.31 9.99 9.32
CA ARG A 251 11.92 9.63 8.97
C ARG A 251 11.71 8.13 9.06
N TYR A 252 12.65 7.32 8.56
CA TYR A 252 12.58 5.86 8.64
C TYR A 252 12.57 5.37 10.10
N ASN A 253 13.43 5.92 10.94
CA ASN A 253 13.48 5.60 12.36
C ASN A 253 12.19 5.99 13.09
N PHE A 254 11.61 7.13 12.75
CA PHE A 254 10.32 7.55 13.29
C PHE A 254 9.18 6.60 12.88
N ILE A 255 9.14 6.18 11.62
CA ILE A 255 8.12 5.24 11.11
C ILE A 255 8.30 3.85 11.73
N ASN A 256 9.54 3.36 11.88
CA ASN A 256 9.80 2.09 12.55
C ASN A 256 9.24 2.09 13.98
N LYS A 257 9.47 3.18 14.75
CA LYS A 257 8.88 3.34 16.09
C LYS A 257 7.34 3.30 16.03
N LEU A 258 6.72 4.00 15.08
CA LEU A 258 5.26 3.97 14.95
C LEU A 258 4.72 2.57 14.63
N HIS A 259 5.41 1.78 13.80
CA HIS A 259 5.01 0.41 13.51
C HIS A 259 5.08 -0.50 14.74
N ARG A 260 6.13 -0.35 15.57
CA ARG A 260 6.32 -1.15 16.80
C ARG A 260 5.25 -0.90 17.87
N PHE A 261 4.75 0.33 17.99
CA PHE A 261 3.78 0.67 19.03
C PHE A 261 2.31 0.38 18.68
N GLU A 262 2.03 -0.15 17.47
CA GLU A 262 0.67 -0.22 16.89
C GLU A 262 -0.14 1.10 17.05
N ALA A 263 0.57 2.20 17.32
CA ALA A 263 0.00 3.47 17.69
C ALA A 263 -0.48 4.12 16.41
N THR A 264 -1.79 4.01 16.20
CA THR A 264 -2.48 4.70 15.12
C THR A 264 -2.24 6.21 15.25
N LYS A 265 -1.80 6.73 14.11
CA LYS A 265 -1.55 8.11 13.70
C LYS A 265 -2.60 9.14 14.20
N PRO A 266 -2.24 10.45 14.19
CA PRO A 266 -2.94 11.58 14.83
C PRO A 266 -4.48 11.63 14.74
N ALA A 267 -5.07 12.24 15.76
CA ALA A 267 -6.51 12.39 16.08
C ALA A 267 -7.48 12.82 14.95
N TRP A 268 -7.01 13.16 13.74
CA TRP A 268 -7.88 13.39 12.58
C TRP A 268 -8.25 12.10 11.81
N HIS A 269 -7.66 10.96 12.19
CA HIS A 269 -8.01 9.61 11.72
C HIS A 269 -8.89 8.84 12.75
N MET A 270 -9.91 9.49 13.32
CA MET A 270 -10.82 8.89 14.33
C MET A 270 -11.62 7.68 13.79
N GLN A 271 -10.98 6.52 13.73
CA GLN A 271 -11.60 5.21 13.68
C GLN A 271 -10.88 4.33 14.71
N GLU A 272 -11.60 3.45 15.39
CA GLU A 272 -10.97 2.35 16.14
C GLU A 272 -9.96 1.66 15.22
N THR A 273 -8.75 1.40 15.71
CA THR A 273 -7.73 0.71 14.92
C THR A 273 -8.35 -0.60 14.45
N PRO A 274 -8.50 -0.83 13.12
CA PRO A 274 -9.13 -2.05 12.67
C PRO A 274 -8.27 -3.24 13.12
N ALA A 275 -8.90 -4.33 13.54
CA ALA A 275 -8.17 -5.57 13.81
C ALA A 275 -7.35 -5.97 12.58
N LEU A 276 -6.24 -6.65 12.84
CA LEU A 276 -5.38 -7.19 11.79
C LEU A 276 -5.81 -8.58 11.45
N VAL A 277 -5.69 -8.91 10.17
CA VAL A 277 -5.91 -10.25 9.67
C VAL A 277 -4.73 -10.67 8.82
N ILE A 278 -4.46 -11.97 8.83
CA ILE A 278 -3.71 -12.63 7.77
C ILE A 278 -4.75 -13.04 6.73
N GLY A 279 -4.71 -12.41 5.57
CA GLY A 279 -5.56 -12.78 4.44
C GLY A 279 -4.86 -13.82 3.58
N VAL A 280 -5.57 -14.91 3.25
CA VAL A 280 -5.08 -15.96 2.33
C VAL A 280 -6.13 -16.17 1.24
N GLU A 281 -5.64 -16.34 0.01
CA GLU A 281 -6.47 -16.59 -1.16
C GLU A 281 -6.05 -17.91 -1.81
N SER A 282 -7.02 -18.74 -2.15
CA SER A 282 -6.76 -19.97 -2.91
C SER A 282 -8.00 -20.35 -3.72
N LYS A 283 -7.79 -20.72 -4.99
CA LYS A 283 -8.85 -21.21 -5.91
C LYS A 283 -10.10 -20.33 -5.95
N GLY A 284 -9.92 -19.00 -5.92
CA GLY A 284 -11.02 -18.02 -5.95
C GLY A 284 -11.80 -17.88 -4.64
N THR A 285 -11.31 -18.48 -3.56
CA THR A 285 -11.84 -18.29 -2.20
C THR A 285 -10.84 -17.50 -1.36
N ALA A 286 -11.36 -16.63 -0.50
CA ALA A 286 -10.58 -15.79 0.40
C ALA A 286 -10.98 -16.07 1.85
N ARG A 287 -10.00 -16.13 2.75
CA ARG A 287 -10.23 -16.25 4.19
C ARG A 287 -9.29 -15.34 4.97
N GLY A 288 -9.86 -14.65 5.96
CA GLY A 288 -9.10 -13.90 6.95
C GLY A 288 -8.92 -14.70 8.24
N TYR A 289 -7.70 -14.69 8.77
CA TYR A 289 -7.36 -15.23 10.10
C TYR A 289 -7.07 -14.05 11.02
N ASP A 290 -7.82 -13.93 12.12
CA ASP A 290 -7.59 -12.87 13.11
C ASP A 290 -6.16 -12.96 13.66
N TRP A 291 -5.43 -11.85 13.60
CA TRP A 291 -4.01 -11.81 13.94
C TRP A 291 -3.74 -12.09 15.42
N GLU A 292 -4.57 -11.58 16.33
CA GLU A 292 -4.38 -11.79 17.77
C GLU A 292 -4.63 -13.23 18.17
N GLN A 293 -5.69 -13.83 17.62
CA GLN A 293 -5.98 -15.25 17.83
C GLN A 293 -4.92 -16.14 17.20
N LEU A 294 -4.43 -15.81 16.00
CA LEU A 294 -3.33 -16.54 15.35
C LEU A 294 -2.05 -16.47 16.18
N LYS A 295 -1.67 -15.29 16.70
CA LYS A 295 -0.51 -15.17 17.60
C LYS A 295 -0.67 -16.01 18.86
N SER A 296 -1.86 -16.03 19.45
CA SER A 296 -2.13 -16.80 20.68
C SER A 296 -2.01 -18.30 20.46
N ARG A 297 -2.39 -18.82 19.29
CA ARG A 297 -2.32 -20.26 18.99
C ARG A 297 -1.03 -20.67 18.31
N GLY A 298 -0.43 -19.74 17.59
CA GLY A 298 0.76 -19.92 16.78
C GLY A 298 0.56 -20.54 15.42
N MET A 299 -0.43 -21.43 15.29
CA MET A 299 -0.68 -22.16 14.05
C MET A 299 -2.13 -22.65 13.96
N VAL A 300 -2.62 -22.78 12.73
CA VAL A 300 -3.92 -23.33 12.38
C VAL A 300 -3.79 -24.21 11.14
N ASN A 301 -4.29 -25.45 11.20
CA ASN A 301 -4.56 -26.27 10.01
C ASN A 301 -5.97 -25.98 9.51
N ASP A 302 -6.14 -25.81 8.21
CA ASP A 302 -7.40 -25.42 7.60
C ASP A 302 -7.62 -26.06 6.21
N ASP A 303 -8.86 -25.95 5.72
CA ASP A 303 -9.26 -26.22 4.34
C ASP A 303 -9.90 -24.95 3.74
N LEU A 304 -9.22 -24.36 2.76
CA LEU A 304 -9.62 -23.17 2.03
C LEU A 304 -9.95 -23.53 0.59
N GLY A 305 -11.25 -23.66 0.28
CA GLY A 305 -11.69 -23.98 -1.09
C GLY A 305 -11.17 -25.33 -1.59
N GLY A 306 -11.00 -26.32 -0.71
CA GLY A 306 -10.39 -27.61 -1.02
C GLY A 306 -8.87 -27.59 -1.08
N ALA A 307 -8.22 -26.46 -0.79
CA ALA A 307 -6.78 -26.39 -0.54
C ALA A 307 -6.53 -26.64 0.94
N LYS A 308 -5.82 -27.73 1.22
CA LYS A 308 -5.39 -28.09 2.56
C LYS A 308 -4.21 -27.21 2.94
N ILE A 309 -4.38 -26.34 3.93
CA ILE A 309 -3.37 -25.33 4.29
C ILE A 309 -3.02 -25.35 5.77
N VAL A 310 -1.84 -24.83 6.08
CA VAL A 310 -1.44 -24.46 7.43
C VAL A 310 -1.04 -22.99 7.43
N VAL A 311 -1.60 -22.22 8.36
CA VAL A 311 -1.21 -20.83 8.63
C VAL A 311 -0.46 -20.82 9.94
N THR A 312 0.80 -20.38 9.92
CA THR A 312 1.69 -20.40 11.09
C THR A 312 2.39 -19.06 11.25
N THR A 313 2.75 -18.71 12.47
CA THR A 313 3.64 -17.57 12.74
C THR A 313 5.09 -18.02 12.85
N ASP A 314 6.00 -17.05 12.81
CA ASP A 314 7.36 -17.21 13.33
C ASP A 314 7.35 -17.46 14.87
N PRO A 315 8.47 -17.95 15.45
CA PRO A 315 8.58 -18.23 16.88
C PRO A 315 8.26 -17.02 17.76
N GLU A 316 8.70 -15.84 17.35
CA GLU A 316 8.50 -14.56 18.05
C GLU A 316 7.09 -13.96 17.84
N ARG A 317 6.23 -14.62 17.05
CA ARG A 317 4.84 -14.19 16.76
C ARG A 317 4.78 -12.78 16.14
N THR A 318 5.75 -12.42 15.30
CA THR A 318 5.86 -11.09 14.66
C THR A 318 5.35 -11.05 13.21
N SER A 319 5.24 -12.21 12.57
CA SER A 319 4.84 -12.41 11.17
C SER A 319 4.12 -13.74 11.00
N ALA A 320 3.52 -13.96 9.83
CA ALA A 320 2.88 -15.22 9.50
C ALA A 320 3.09 -15.61 8.04
N ALA A 321 3.01 -16.91 7.80
CA ALA A 321 3.05 -17.52 6.48
C ALA A 321 1.93 -18.56 6.35
N ALA A 322 1.49 -18.78 5.12
CA ALA A 322 0.55 -19.84 4.77
C ALA A 322 1.23 -20.83 3.84
N TYR A 323 1.03 -22.13 4.07
CA TYR A 323 1.59 -23.19 3.26
C TYR A 323 0.53 -24.22 2.88
N LEU A 324 0.66 -24.83 1.71
CA LEU A 324 -0.04 -26.07 1.39
C LEU A 324 0.53 -27.20 2.25
N ARG A 325 -0.36 -28.01 2.83
CA ARG A 325 0.01 -29.17 3.65
C ARG A 325 -0.04 -30.49 2.89
N ASP A 326 -0.31 -30.47 1.59
CA ASP A 326 -0.19 -31.63 0.72
C ASP A 326 1.26 -31.79 0.28
N VAL A 327 1.89 -32.90 0.68
CA VAL A 327 3.27 -33.23 0.35
C VAL A 327 3.29 -34.63 -0.24
N ASP A 328 3.73 -34.75 -1.49
CA ASP A 328 3.76 -36.01 -2.25
C ASP A 328 2.40 -36.75 -2.28
N GLY A 329 1.27 -36.02 -2.26
CA GLY A 329 -0.08 -36.59 -2.29
C GLY A 329 -0.62 -37.04 -0.93
N GLU A 330 0.13 -36.82 0.15
CA GLU A 330 -0.33 -37.00 1.51
C GLU A 330 -0.60 -35.65 2.17
N ALA A 331 -1.78 -35.51 2.78
CA ALA A 331 -2.13 -34.32 3.52
C ALA A 331 -1.64 -34.43 4.96
N LEU A 332 -0.70 -33.57 5.31
CA LEU A 332 -0.12 -33.49 6.64
C LEU A 332 -0.96 -32.57 7.53
N ASP A 333 -1.07 -32.90 8.81
CA ASP A 333 -1.58 -32.02 9.86
C ASP A 333 -0.42 -31.67 10.78
N PHE A 334 -0.26 -30.38 11.07
CA PHE A 334 0.87 -29.89 11.84
C PHE A 334 0.48 -29.55 13.29
N LYS A 335 1.39 -29.84 14.22
CA LYS A 335 1.35 -29.34 15.60
C LYS A 335 2.57 -28.49 15.90
N PRO A 336 2.45 -27.45 16.75
CA PRO A 336 3.58 -26.62 17.10
C PRO A 336 4.62 -27.46 17.89
N SER A 337 5.89 -27.20 17.64
CA SER A 337 7.04 -27.75 18.39
C SER A 337 7.96 -26.61 18.84
N GLU A 338 8.96 -26.91 19.69
CA GLU A 338 9.91 -25.88 20.17
C GLU A 338 10.66 -25.20 19.03
N ASP A 339 11.05 -25.96 17.99
CA ASP A 339 11.86 -25.47 16.86
C ASP A 339 11.03 -25.27 15.56
N GLY A 340 9.70 -25.25 15.65
CA GLY A 340 8.82 -25.04 14.50
C GLY A 340 7.54 -25.88 14.55
N MET A 341 7.46 -26.88 13.68
CA MET A 341 6.27 -27.72 13.50
C MET A 341 6.65 -29.21 13.47
N ILE A 342 5.70 -30.07 13.85
CA ILE A 342 5.78 -31.52 13.67
C ILE A 342 4.54 -32.00 12.93
N ASP A 343 4.70 -32.84 11.90
CA ASP A 343 3.55 -33.45 11.23
C ASP A 343 3.09 -34.72 11.96
N GLU A 344 1.78 -34.91 12.09
CA GLU A 344 1.20 -36.01 12.86
C GLU A 344 1.27 -37.36 12.15
N GLN A 345 1.30 -37.36 10.81
CA GLN A 345 1.24 -38.56 9.98
C GLN A 345 2.56 -39.33 9.97
N THR A 346 3.68 -38.61 9.89
CA THR A 346 5.02 -39.20 9.79
C THR A 346 5.90 -38.92 10.99
N GLY A 347 5.55 -37.93 11.82
CA GLY A 347 6.36 -37.47 12.94
C GLY A 347 7.62 -36.72 12.50
N SER A 348 7.66 -36.20 11.27
CA SER A 348 8.80 -35.43 10.79
C SER A 348 8.75 -34.00 11.37
N THR A 349 9.92 -33.41 11.60
CA THR A 349 10.04 -32.06 12.15
C THR A 349 10.34 -31.07 11.03
N TRP A 350 9.72 -29.90 11.13
CA TRP A 350 9.76 -28.85 10.11
C TRP A 350 10.09 -27.53 10.78
N ASN A 351 10.93 -26.71 10.16
CA ASN A 351 11.07 -25.32 10.59
C ASN A 351 9.83 -24.51 10.18
N TRP A 352 9.69 -23.31 10.71
CA TRP A 352 8.57 -22.42 10.42
C TRP A 352 8.56 -21.86 8.98
N PHE A 353 9.68 -22.01 8.24
CA PHE A 353 9.78 -21.75 6.80
C PHE A 353 9.20 -22.87 5.92
N GLY A 354 8.69 -23.95 6.53
CA GLY A 354 8.14 -25.09 5.82
C GLY A 354 9.19 -26.06 5.26
N THR A 355 10.44 -26.02 5.72
CA THR A 355 11.47 -27.01 5.38
C THR A 355 11.49 -28.15 6.40
N CYS A 356 11.43 -29.39 5.93
CA CYS A 356 11.54 -30.55 6.81
C CYS A 356 13.00 -30.82 7.20
N LEU A 357 13.28 -30.79 8.51
CA LEU A 357 14.62 -30.92 9.08
C LEU A 357 14.99 -32.38 9.38
N ALA A 358 14.04 -33.18 9.88
CA ALA A 358 14.28 -34.57 10.27
C ALA A 358 13.01 -35.41 10.12
N GLY A 359 13.18 -36.74 10.04
CA GLY A 359 12.07 -37.69 9.87
C GLY A 359 11.96 -38.22 8.43
N LYS A 360 10.81 -38.82 8.12
CA LYS A 360 10.55 -39.46 6.81
C LYS A 360 10.49 -38.45 5.67
N MET A 361 10.06 -37.23 5.96
CA MET A 361 9.92 -36.15 4.98
C MET A 361 11.16 -35.26 4.86
N LYS A 362 12.30 -35.65 5.46
CA LYS A 362 13.52 -34.81 5.52
C LYS A 362 13.93 -34.24 4.16
N GLY A 363 14.18 -32.94 4.11
CA GLY A 363 14.58 -32.21 2.91
C GLY A 363 13.44 -31.78 1.99
N LYS A 364 12.19 -32.16 2.31
CA LYS A 364 11.00 -31.63 1.61
C LYS A 364 10.73 -30.19 2.03
N GLN A 365 10.08 -29.45 1.15
CA GLN A 365 9.69 -28.05 1.32
C GLN A 365 8.20 -27.91 1.07
N LEU A 366 7.47 -27.28 2.00
CA LEU A 366 6.08 -26.94 1.80
C LEU A 366 5.95 -25.85 0.73
N THR A 367 4.91 -25.96 -0.10
CA THR A 367 4.59 -24.92 -1.08
C THR A 367 3.93 -23.76 -0.38
N GLN A 368 4.57 -22.59 -0.41
CA GLN A 368 4.04 -21.37 0.17
C GLN A 368 2.84 -20.86 -0.64
N LEU A 369 1.82 -20.41 0.08
CA LEU A 369 0.73 -19.61 -0.46
C LEU A 369 0.96 -18.15 -0.09
N GLN A 370 0.66 -17.26 -1.02
CA GLN A 370 0.75 -15.84 -0.75
C GLN A 370 -0.27 -15.47 0.35
N SER A 371 0.24 -14.80 1.38
CA SER A 371 -0.55 -14.30 2.51
C SER A 371 -0.24 -12.84 2.74
N TYR A 372 -1.23 -12.08 3.22
CA TYR A 372 -1.10 -10.64 3.44
C TYR A 372 -1.54 -10.27 4.85
N GLN A 373 -0.62 -9.69 5.63
CA GLN A 373 -0.97 -9.06 6.90
C GLN A 373 -1.52 -7.66 6.64
N GLN A 374 -2.77 -7.39 7.01
CA GLN A 374 -3.40 -6.10 6.76
C GLN A 374 -4.60 -5.85 7.66
N TYR A 375 -5.07 -4.60 7.71
CA TYR A 375 -6.30 -4.24 8.42
C TYR A 375 -7.52 -4.92 7.81
N ILE A 376 -8.40 -5.44 8.66
CA ILE A 376 -9.64 -6.12 8.27
C ILE A 376 -10.49 -5.29 7.30
N ARG A 377 -10.57 -3.96 7.52
CA ARG A 377 -11.29 -3.04 6.62
C ARG A 377 -10.75 -3.09 5.20
N SER A 378 -9.42 -3.14 5.02
CA SER A 378 -8.82 -3.26 3.68
C SER A 378 -9.18 -4.61 3.09
N TRP A 379 -8.99 -5.68 3.86
CA TRP A 379 -9.27 -7.05 3.43
C TRP A 379 -10.69 -7.21 2.90
N ILE A 380 -11.72 -6.84 3.67
CA ILE A 380 -13.13 -6.96 3.24
C ILE A 380 -13.51 -6.00 2.10
N THR A 381 -12.78 -4.89 1.91
CA THR A 381 -13.06 -3.95 0.82
C THR A 381 -12.71 -4.57 -0.53
N PHE A 382 -11.65 -5.37 -0.58
CA PHE A 382 -11.16 -6.00 -1.80
C PHE A 382 -11.52 -7.49 -1.90
N HIS A 383 -11.98 -8.09 -0.79
CA HIS A 383 -12.52 -9.45 -0.71
C HIS A 383 -13.90 -9.43 -0.03
N PRO A 384 -14.94 -8.89 -0.67
CA PRO A 384 -16.27 -8.75 -0.05
C PRO A 384 -16.91 -10.09 0.32
N GLU A 385 -16.57 -11.15 -0.40
CA GLU A 385 -17.04 -12.52 -0.17
C GLU A 385 -16.12 -13.34 0.76
N THR A 386 -15.14 -12.71 1.42
CA THR A 386 -14.21 -13.41 2.32
C THR A 386 -14.96 -14.08 3.47
N SER A 387 -14.53 -15.29 3.80
CA SER A 387 -14.85 -15.92 5.08
C SER A 387 -13.84 -15.51 6.15
N PHE A 388 -14.13 -15.81 7.42
CA PHE A 388 -13.17 -15.70 8.52
C PHE A 388 -13.04 -17.06 9.20
N TYR A 389 -11.81 -17.40 9.59
CA TYR A 389 -11.57 -18.62 10.34
C TYR A 389 -12.14 -18.50 11.76
N ASP A 390 -12.80 -19.54 12.23
CA ASP A 390 -13.31 -19.66 13.60
C ASP A 390 -12.33 -20.53 14.40
N PHE A 391 -11.65 -19.91 15.39
CA PHE A 391 -10.47 -20.48 16.03
C PHE A 391 -10.74 -21.66 16.95
#